data_AF-A0A1I6TV31-F1
#
_entry.id   AF-A0A1I6TV31-F1
#
_cell.length_a   1.000
_cell.length_b   1.000
_cell.length_c   1.000
_cell.angle_alpha   90.00
_cell.angle_beta   90.00
_cell.angle_gamma   90.00
#
_symmetry.space_group_name_H-M   'P 1'
#
loop_
_entity.id
_entity.type
_entity.pdbx_description
1 polymer ?
#
loop_
_entity_poly.entity_id
_entity_poly.type
_entity_poly.pdbx_seq_one_letter_code
_entity_poly.pdbx_strand_id
1 'polypeptide(L)'
;MNIALPGRHKSVLNFLLGRLGAQPVRLPATGMRPAPRSVEHAMYRISAMLVLVTSPALAAPAAAGDPGTRAPFIREHRCAVVERLDAIHRRGPVDVSRDRFIVVAPHGQAQRYVQCIFQDRDTRMFCEAASGAYGPPGRRRLRLDATARQALAALGYVQADPAENFARLVELGSPPDTGIAADLMLAALHDAYGARPGDILDIEAPHGGTPGRGCGAPES
;
A
#
# COMPACT_ATOMS: atom_id res chain seq x y z
N MET A 1 15.89 -21.37 -21.67
CA MET A 1 14.54 -20.93 -22.07
C MET A 1 14.41 -19.47 -21.69
N ASN A 2 14.50 -18.57 -22.68
CA ASN A 2 14.37 -17.13 -22.48
C ASN A 2 12.89 -16.79 -22.43
N ILE A 3 12.36 -16.49 -21.24
CA ILE A 3 11.01 -15.95 -21.10
C ILE A 3 11.11 -14.46 -21.47
N ALA A 4 10.77 -14.15 -22.72
CA ALA A 4 10.59 -12.78 -23.17
C ALA A 4 9.38 -12.19 -22.44
N LEU A 5 9.65 -11.33 -21.45
CA LEU A 5 8.63 -10.49 -20.83
C LEU A 5 8.05 -9.56 -21.92
N PRO A 6 6.72 -9.58 -22.17
CA PRO A 6 6.12 -8.68 -23.13
C PRO A 6 6.34 -7.24 -22.66
N GLY A 7 7.13 -6.50 -23.43
CA GLY A 7 7.39 -5.10 -23.20
C GLY A 7 6.10 -4.27 -23.26
N ARG A 8 6.06 -3.25 -22.41
CA ARG A 8 5.10 -2.12 -22.37
C ARG A 8 3.78 -2.35 -21.63
N HIS A 9 3.84 -2.46 -20.31
CA HIS A 9 2.71 -2.11 -19.42
C HIS A 9 2.87 -0.72 -18.79
N LYS A 10 3.11 0.32 -19.60
CA LYS A 10 3.18 1.72 -19.14
C LYS A 10 1.80 2.37 -18.84
N SER A 11 0.69 1.63 -18.84
CA SER A 11 -0.62 2.25 -19.11
C SER A 11 -1.69 2.21 -18.02
N VAL A 12 -1.54 1.49 -16.91
CA VAL A 12 -2.61 1.47 -15.88
C VAL A 12 -2.46 2.65 -14.90
N LEU A 13 -1.22 3.06 -14.64
CA LEU A 13 -0.90 4.09 -13.66
C LEU A 13 -1.31 5.53 -14.05
N ASN A 14 -1.40 5.85 -15.34
CA ASN A 14 -1.83 7.20 -15.77
C ASN A 14 -3.31 7.49 -15.44
N PHE A 15 -4.13 6.46 -15.18
CA PHE A 15 -5.52 6.64 -14.77
C PHE A 15 -5.64 7.04 -13.29
N LEU A 16 -4.81 6.44 -12.42
CA LEU A 16 -4.78 6.70 -10.98
C LEU A 16 -4.30 8.12 -10.61
N LEU A 17 -3.35 8.67 -11.36
CA LEU A 17 -2.82 10.02 -11.11
C LEU A 17 -3.74 11.16 -11.61
N GLY A 18 -4.73 10.87 -12.46
CA GLY A 18 -5.56 11.88 -13.13
C GLY A 18 -6.76 12.39 -12.32
N ARG A 19 -7.15 11.73 -11.22
CA ARG A 19 -8.37 12.09 -10.45
C ARG A 19 -8.18 13.06 -9.29
N LEU A 20 -6.94 13.50 -9.01
CA LEU A 20 -6.63 14.48 -7.96
C LEU A 20 -6.22 15.84 -8.55
N GLY A 21 -6.94 16.30 -9.58
CA GLY A 21 -6.78 17.61 -10.19
C GLY A 21 -7.04 18.74 -9.18
N ALA A 22 -5.96 19.23 -8.58
CA ALA A 22 -5.94 20.40 -7.72
C ALA A 22 -6.42 21.65 -8.48
N GLN A 23 -7.41 22.35 -7.92
CA GLN A 23 -7.72 23.72 -8.32
C GLN A 23 -6.64 24.68 -7.78
N PRO A 24 -6.13 25.63 -8.57
CA PRO A 24 -5.18 26.63 -8.08
C PRO A 24 -5.90 27.77 -7.38
N VAL A 25 -5.75 27.89 -6.05
CA VAL A 25 -6.15 29.10 -5.32
C VAL A 25 -4.91 29.96 -5.07
N ARG A 26 -5.01 31.22 -5.52
CA ARG A 26 -4.04 32.32 -5.38
C ARG A 26 -3.77 32.64 -3.90
N LEU A 27 -2.49 32.76 -3.56
CA LEU A 27 -2.00 33.43 -2.34
C LEU A 27 -1.73 34.92 -2.64
N PRO A 28 -2.16 35.86 -1.78
CA PRO A 28 -1.53 37.18 -1.68
C PRO A 28 -0.49 37.22 -0.55
N ALA A 29 0.42 38.18 -0.71
CA ALA A 29 1.72 38.25 -0.07
C ALA A 29 1.77 39.13 1.19
N THR A 30 2.90 38.96 1.90
CA THR A 30 3.65 39.95 2.71
C THR A 30 3.07 40.51 4.01
N GLY A 31 3.84 40.33 5.09
CA GLY A 31 3.76 41.11 6.33
C GLY A 31 4.97 40.82 7.21
N MET A 32 5.84 41.80 7.38
CA MET A 32 7.14 41.75 8.06
C MET A 32 6.99 42.10 9.56
N ARG A 33 7.81 41.43 10.41
CA ARG A 33 8.29 41.69 11.81
C ARG A 33 7.95 43.04 12.50
N PRO A 34 7.91 43.17 13.87
CA PRO A 34 8.95 42.65 14.79
C PRO A 34 8.51 42.20 16.22
N ALA A 35 9.46 41.59 16.94
CA ALA A 35 9.44 41.42 18.41
C ALA A 35 9.73 42.77 19.11
N PRO A 36 9.37 42.95 20.41
CA PRO A 36 10.45 42.87 21.42
C PRO A 36 10.02 42.53 22.89
N ARG A 37 11.08 42.35 23.69
CA ARG A 37 11.27 42.61 25.13
C ARG A 37 11.05 41.47 26.15
N SER A 38 12.23 41.02 26.62
CA SER A 38 12.53 40.49 27.95
C SER A 38 12.00 41.37 29.07
N VAL A 39 11.47 40.75 30.13
CA VAL A 39 11.37 41.32 31.48
C VAL A 39 11.81 40.24 32.46
N GLU A 40 12.86 40.55 33.22
CA GLU A 40 13.41 39.74 34.29
C GLU A 40 12.67 39.93 35.62
N HIS A 41 12.93 38.97 36.53
CA HIS A 41 12.81 38.98 38.00
C HIS A 41 11.46 38.61 38.63
N ALA A 42 11.41 37.39 39.19
CA ALA A 42 11.02 37.19 40.58
C ALA A 42 11.56 35.84 41.10
N MET A 43 12.55 35.94 41.97
CA MET A 43 13.08 34.87 42.83
C MET A 43 11.99 34.46 43.84
N TYR A 44 11.56 33.19 43.86
CA TYR A 44 10.83 32.65 45.01
C TYR A 44 11.18 31.17 45.30
N ARG A 45 11.98 31.03 46.37
CA ARG A 45 12.05 29.99 47.42
C ARG A 45 11.50 28.58 47.13
N ILE A 46 12.45 27.64 47.08
CA ILE A 46 12.53 26.35 47.78
C ILE A 46 11.22 25.59 48.01
N SER A 47 11.06 24.47 47.31
CA SER A 47 10.46 23.24 47.85
C SER A 47 11.06 22.04 47.13
N ALA A 48 11.71 21.17 47.90
CA ALA A 48 12.26 19.90 47.44
C ALA A 48 11.10 19.00 46.98
N MET A 49 11.05 18.69 45.67
CA MET A 49 10.23 17.61 45.15
C MET A 49 11.13 16.58 44.47
N LEU A 50 11.10 15.40 45.08
CA LEU A 50 11.44 14.08 44.59
C LEU A 50 11.53 14.00 43.05
N VAL A 51 12.75 13.97 42.51
CA VAL A 51 12.97 13.63 41.09
C VAL A 51 12.74 12.13 40.97
N LEU A 52 11.53 11.73 40.60
CA LEU A 52 11.32 10.42 39.98
C LEU A 52 12.17 10.39 38.72
N VAL A 53 13.19 9.55 38.72
CA VAL A 53 13.92 9.16 37.51
C VAL A 53 12.92 8.42 36.62
N THR A 54 12.23 9.14 35.75
CA THR A 54 11.47 8.54 34.66
C THR A 54 12.49 8.03 33.65
N SER A 55 12.77 6.72 33.71
CA SER A 55 13.52 6.02 32.68
C SER A 55 12.94 6.39 31.30
N PRO A 56 13.75 6.83 30.33
CA PRO A 56 13.27 6.96 28.97
C PRO A 56 12.92 5.55 28.50
N ALA A 57 11.63 5.28 28.32
CA ALA A 57 11.20 4.16 27.50
C ALA A 57 11.77 4.45 26.11
N LEU A 58 12.87 3.78 25.77
CA LEU A 58 13.36 3.66 24.41
C LEU A 58 12.19 3.14 23.59
N ALA A 59 11.51 4.04 22.87
CA ALA A 59 10.58 3.66 21.84
C ALA A 59 11.39 2.86 20.81
N ALA A 60 11.23 1.54 20.85
CA ALA A 60 11.81 0.66 19.86
C ALA A 60 11.37 1.15 18.48
N PRO A 61 12.27 1.20 17.48
CA PRO A 61 11.87 1.45 16.11
C PRO A 61 10.77 0.44 15.76
N ALA A 62 9.67 0.91 15.18
CA ALA A 62 8.56 0.08 14.74
C ALA A 62 9.13 -1.12 13.98
N ALA A 63 9.14 -2.26 14.67
CA ALA A 63 9.70 -3.48 14.14
C ALA A 63 8.89 -3.87 12.91
N ALA A 64 9.58 -4.54 11.97
CA ALA A 64 8.94 -5.35 10.94
C ALA A 64 7.68 -6.04 11.50
N GLY A 65 6.61 -6.04 10.71
CA GLY A 65 5.26 -6.39 11.17
C GLY A 65 5.26 -7.57 12.14
N ASP A 66 4.65 -7.38 13.31
CA ASP A 66 4.47 -8.44 14.30
C ASP A 66 3.84 -9.65 13.58
N PRO A 67 4.54 -10.79 13.50
CA PRO A 67 4.01 -12.00 12.86
C PRO A 67 2.64 -12.40 13.42
N GLY A 68 2.34 -12.04 14.68
CA GLY A 68 1.05 -12.25 15.33
C GLY A 68 -0.10 -11.46 14.70
N THR A 69 0.17 -10.37 13.98
CA THR A 69 -0.85 -9.46 13.42
C THR A 69 -1.17 -9.71 11.93
N ARG A 70 -0.32 -10.45 11.21
CA ARG A 70 -0.54 -10.76 9.79
C ARG A 70 -1.79 -11.58 9.56
N ALA A 71 -1.96 -12.68 10.30
CA ALA A 71 -3.10 -13.57 10.10
C ALA A 71 -4.45 -12.89 10.43
N PRO A 72 -4.58 -12.10 11.51
CA PRO A 72 -5.75 -11.25 11.74
C PRO A 72 -6.02 -10.28 10.59
N PHE A 73 -5.01 -9.57 10.08
CA PHE A 73 -5.16 -8.62 8.98
C PHE A 73 -5.66 -9.31 7.69
N ILE A 74 -5.04 -10.44 7.33
CA ILE A 74 -5.48 -11.22 6.16
C ILE A 74 -6.93 -11.65 6.35
N ARG A 75 -7.29 -12.23 7.50
CA ARG A 75 -8.66 -12.70 7.76
C ARG A 75 -9.69 -11.58 7.61
N GLU A 76 -9.37 -10.37 8.06
CA GLU A 76 -10.26 -9.21 7.99
C GLU A 76 -10.55 -8.77 6.55
N HIS A 77 -9.53 -8.74 5.68
CA HIS A 77 -9.69 -8.16 4.33
C HIS A 77 -9.86 -9.19 3.21
N ARG A 78 -9.50 -10.46 3.45
CA ARG A 78 -9.43 -11.49 2.41
C ARG A 78 -10.72 -11.67 1.65
N CYS A 79 -11.86 -11.71 2.33
CA CYS A 79 -13.16 -11.92 1.69
C CYS A 79 -13.41 -10.88 0.59
N ALA A 80 -13.22 -9.60 0.92
CA ALA A 80 -13.47 -8.48 0.02
C ALA A 80 -12.55 -8.49 -1.22
N VAL A 81 -11.31 -8.96 -1.08
CA VAL A 81 -10.36 -9.08 -2.19
C VAL A 81 -10.69 -10.29 -3.07
N VAL A 82 -10.98 -11.45 -2.46
CA VAL A 82 -11.34 -12.68 -3.18
C VAL A 82 -12.62 -12.50 -3.99
N GLU A 83 -13.69 -11.95 -3.42
CA GLU A 83 -14.95 -11.78 -4.16
C GLU A 83 -14.80 -10.88 -5.40
N ARG A 84 -13.95 -9.84 -5.31
CA ARG A 84 -13.66 -8.97 -6.45
C ARG A 84 -12.84 -9.70 -7.51
N LEU A 85 -11.83 -10.46 -7.11
CA LEU A 85 -11.06 -11.29 -8.04
C LEU A 85 -11.95 -12.31 -8.75
N ASP A 86 -12.83 -12.98 -8.02
CA ASP A 86 -13.78 -13.93 -8.60
C ASP A 86 -14.78 -13.24 -9.54
N ALA A 87 -15.23 -12.03 -9.19
CA ALA A 87 -16.10 -11.23 -10.06
C ALA A 87 -15.39 -10.82 -11.37
N ILE A 88 -14.10 -10.45 -11.30
CA ILE A 88 -13.28 -10.19 -12.50
C ILE A 88 -13.18 -11.46 -13.35
N HIS A 89 -12.82 -12.60 -12.74
CA HIS A 89 -12.69 -13.89 -13.42
C HIS A 89 -13.95 -14.24 -14.23
N ARG A 90 -15.14 -14.08 -13.61
CA ARG A 90 -16.43 -14.39 -14.24
C ARG A 90 -16.84 -13.46 -15.39
N ARG A 91 -16.38 -12.21 -15.43
CA ARG A 91 -16.99 -11.16 -16.29
C ARG A 91 -16.42 -11.02 -17.69
N GLY A 92 -15.31 -11.70 -18.02
CA GLY A 92 -14.80 -11.82 -19.41
C GLY A 92 -14.45 -10.47 -20.10
N PRO A 93 -14.00 -10.49 -21.37
CA PRO A 93 -13.35 -11.61 -22.05
C PRO A 93 -11.95 -11.88 -21.46
N VAL A 94 -11.64 -13.17 -21.27
CA VAL A 94 -10.50 -13.69 -20.50
C VAL A 94 -9.14 -13.49 -21.17
N ASP A 95 -9.12 -13.33 -22.48
CA ASP A 95 -7.94 -13.29 -23.33
C ASP A 95 -7.54 -11.89 -23.80
N VAL A 96 -8.47 -10.92 -23.79
CA VAL A 96 -8.24 -9.59 -24.39
C VAL A 96 -8.51 -8.40 -23.47
N SER A 97 -9.16 -8.60 -22.32
CA SER A 97 -9.51 -7.46 -21.46
C SER A 97 -8.34 -7.03 -20.58
N ARG A 98 -7.95 -5.75 -20.75
CA ARG A 98 -6.92 -5.09 -19.94
C ARG A 98 -7.43 -4.60 -18.59
N ASP A 99 -8.74 -4.60 -18.39
CA ASP A 99 -9.41 -4.14 -17.17
C ASP A 99 -9.63 -5.27 -16.15
N ARG A 100 -8.95 -6.40 -16.36
CA ARG A 100 -8.96 -7.59 -15.50
C ARG A 100 -7.84 -7.56 -14.47
N PHE A 101 -7.82 -6.47 -13.71
CA PHE A 101 -6.85 -6.27 -12.65
C PHE A 101 -7.54 -5.84 -11.36
N ILE A 102 -6.79 -5.97 -10.26
CA ILE A 102 -7.12 -5.41 -8.96
C ILE A 102 -5.90 -4.66 -8.43
N VAL A 103 -6.14 -3.53 -7.77
CA VAL A 103 -5.16 -2.77 -7.00
C VAL A 103 -5.68 -2.66 -5.58
N VAL A 104 -4.82 -2.94 -4.60
CA VAL A 104 -5.10 -2.74 -3.18
C VAL A 104 -4.03 -1.86 -2.56
N ALA A 105 -4.45 -0.92 -1.71
CA ALA A 105 -3.55 -0.05 -0.95
C ALA A 105 -4.17 0.29 0.42
N PRO A 106 -3.36 0.60 1.44
CA PRO A 106 -3.88 1.23 2.67
C PRO A 106 -4.52 2.57 2.33
N HIS A 107 -5.62 2.90 2.99
CA HIS A 107 -6.41 4.10 2.70
C HIS A 107 -5.55 5.37 2.71
N GLY A 108 -5.65 6.16 1.65
CA GLY A 108 -4.90 7.41 1.50
C GLY A 108 -3.40 7.24 1.21
N GLN A 109 -2.92 5.99 1.04
CA GLN A 109 -1.51 5.67 0.78
C GLN A 109 -1.30 5.11 -0.64
N ALA A 110 -1.81 5.81 -1.66
CA ALA A 110 -1.84 5.35 -3.05
C ALA A 110 -0.48 4.97 -3.68
N GLN A 111 0.66 5.34 -3.08
CA GLN A 111 1.98 4.89 -3.55
C GLN A 111 2.39 3.52 -2.97
N ARG A 112 1.71 3.01 -1.94
CA ARG A 112 1.99 1.75 -1.25
C ARG A 112 0.95 0.70 -1.63
N TYR A 113 0.98 0.30 -2.89
CA TYR A 113 -0.02 -0.60 -3.45
C TYR A 113 0.58 -1.94 -3.86
N VAL A 114 -0.29 -2.93 -3.95
CA VAL A 114 -0.06 -4.15 -4.72
C VAL A 114 -1.12 -4.21 -5.80
N GLN A 115 -0.72 -4.48 -7.03
CA GLN A 115 -1.64 -4.74 -8.13
C GLN A 115 -1.43 -6.16 -8.65
N CYS A 116 -2.50 -6.81 -9.10
CA CYS A 116 -2.41 -8.09 -9.80
C CYS A 116 -3.31 -8.05 -11.03
N ILE A 117 -2.81 -8.56 -12.15
CA ILE A 117 -3.54 -8.71 -13.41
C ILE A 117 -3.61 -10.18 -13.81
N PHE A 118 -4.79 -10.62 -14.25
CA PHE A 118 -4.95 -11.97 -14.77
C PHE A 118 -4.16 -12.17 -16.07
N GLN A 119 -3.57 -13.35 -16.22
CA GLN A 119 -2.82 -13.79 -17.39
C GLN A 119 -3.17 -15.24 -17.74
N ASP A 120 -2.77 -15.68 -18.93
CA ASP A 120 -2.83 -17.08 -19.36
C ASP A 120 -4.21 -17.72 -19.12
N ARG A 121 -5.24 -17.03 -19.59
CA ARG A 121 -6.65 -17.41 -19.41
C ARG A 121 -7.03 -17.69 -17.95
N ASP A 122 -6.61 -16.79 -17.08
CA ASP A 122 -6.81 -16.80 -15.63
C ASP A 122 -6.14 -17.94 -14.87
N THR A 123 -5.29 -18.73 -15.51
CA THR A 123 -4.52 -19.76 -14.80
C THR A 123 -3.39 -19.16 -13.97
N ARG A 124 -3.05 -17.89 -14.21
CA ARG A 124 -1.99 -17.14 -13.53
C ARG A 124 -2.37 -15.69 -13.29
N MET A 125 -1.66 -15.06 -12.37
CA MET A 125 -1.64 -13.60 -12.23
C MET A 125 -0.23 -13.08 -12.18
N PHE A 126 0.00 -11.95 -12.85
CA PHE A 126 1.20 -11.15 -12.68
C PHE A 126 0.91 -10.07 -11.63
N CYS A 127 1.65 -10.09 -10.54
CA CYS A 127 1.49 -9.17 -9.42
C CYS A 127 2.69 -8.24 -9.30
N GLU A 128 2.44 -6.96 -9.06
CA GLU A 128 3.44 -5.94 -8.80
C GLU A 128 3.22 -5.29 -7.45
N ALA A 129 4.28 -5.15 -6.67
CA ALA A 129 4.33 -4.37 -5.44
C ALA A 129 5.12 -3.07 -5.69
N ALA A 130 4.52 -1.95 -5.33
CA ALA A 130 5.06 -0.62 -5.55
C ALA A 130 6.48 -0.42 -4.98
N SER A 131 7.39 0.10 -5.81
CA SER A 131 8.76 0.50 -5.41
C SER A 131 8.92 2.02 -5.23
N GLY A 132 7.92 2.79 -5.67
CA GLY A 132 8.01 4.25 -5.84
C GLY A 132 8.48 4.70 -7.22
N ALA A 133 8.90 3.78 -8.10
CA ALA A 133 9.30 4.05 -9.49
C ALA A 133 8.31 4.96 -10.24
N TYR A 134 7.04 4.67 -10.03
CA TYR A 134 5.90 5.29 -10.69
C TYR A 134 5.25 6.43 -9.88
N GLY A 135 5.78 6.74 -8.70
CA GLY A 135 5.27 7.82 -7.86
C GLY A 135 5.67 9.22 -8.36
N PRO A 136 5.01 10.28 -7.84
CA PRO A 136 5.40 11.66 -8.12
C PRO A 136 6.90 11.87 -7.85
N PRO A 137 7.60 12.62 -8.70
CA PRO A 137 9.04 12.82 -8.54
C PRO A 137 9.39 13.65 -7.30
N GLY A 138 10.65 13.55 -6.87
CA GLY A 138 11.21 14.34 -5.78
C GLY A 138 10.92 13.76 -4.39
N ARG A 139 10.88 14.63 -3.38
CA ARG A 139 10.78 14.22 -1.95
C ARG A 139 9.50 13.46 -1.59
N ARG A 140 8.46 13.56 -2.43
CA ARG A 140 7.18 12.86 -2.22
C ARG A 140 7.18 11.44 -2.77
N ARG A 141 8.22 11.03 -3.50
CA ARG A 141 8.36 9.68 -4.03
C ARG A 141 8.52 8.69 -2.88
N LEU A 142 7.73 7.62 -2.89
CA LEU A 142 7.93 6.49 -1.99
C LEU A 142 9.37 5.98 -2.08
N ARG A 143 9.97 5.73 -0.92
CA ARG A 143 11.26 5.04 -0.79
C ARG A 143 11.07 3.92 0.21
N LEU A 144 11.31 2.68 -0.21
CA LEU A 144 11.30 1.53 0.67
C LEU A 144 12.64 1.42 1.38
N ASP A 145 12.59 1.19 2.70
CA ASP A 145 13.78 0.86 3.48
C ASP A 145 14.25 -0.58 3.20
N ALA A 146 15.31 -1.02 3.88
CA ALA A 146 15.82 -2.38 3.71
C ALA A 146 14.81 -3.44 4.19
N THR A 147 14.11 -3.17 5.28
CA THR A 147 13.13 -4.07 5.90
C THR A 147 11.96 -4.36 4.96
N ALA A 148 11.35 -3.33 4.38
CA ALA A 148 10.24 -3.48 3.44
C ALA A 148 10.67 -4.24 2.18
N ARG A 149 11.87 -3.96 1.66
CA ARG A 149 12.41 -4.70 0.50
C ARG A 149 12.65 -6.17 0.81
N GLN A 150 13.19 -6.46 2.00
CA GLN A 150 13.40 -7.84 2.45
C GLN A 150 12.07 -8.58 2.64
N ALA A 151 11.04 -7.91 3.16
CA ALA A 151 9.70 -8.48 3.28
C ALA A 151 9.11 -8.85 1.91
N LEU A 152 9.22 -7.97 0.90
CA LEU A 152 8.79 -8.28 -0.48
C LEU A 152 9.57 -9.45 -1.06
N ALA A 153 10.88 -9.51 -0.85
CA ALA A 153 11.72 -10.62 -1.30
C ALA A 153 11.33 -11.95 -0.63
N ALA A 154 11.02 -11.95 0.68
CA ALA A 154 10.55 -13.12 1.40
C ALA A 154 9.18 -13.61 0.89
N LEU A 155 8.36 -12.71 0.36
CA LEU A 155 7.12 -13.02 -0.36
C LEU A 155 7.37 -13.38 -1.84
N GLY A 156 8.62 -13.61 -2.26
CA GLY A 156 8.96 -14.06 -3.60
C GLY A 156 8.83 -13.00 -4.70
N TYR A 157 8.69 -11.73 -4.34
CA TYR A 157 8.79 -10.66 -5.33
C TYR A 157 10.24 -10.39 -5.70
N VAL A 158 10.48 -10.07 -6.96
CA VAL A 158 11.79 -9.74 -7.51
C VAL A 158 11.74 -8.37 -8.17
N GLN A 159 12.74 -7.54 -7.92
CA GLN A 159 12.92 -6.28 -8.65
C GLN A 159 14.10 -6.45 -9.61
N ALA A 160 13.80 -6.70 -10.89
CA ALA A 160 14.82 -6.88 -11.91
C ALA A 160 15.47 -5.54 -12.32
N ASP A 161 14.67 -4.47 -12.37
CA ASP A 161 15.12 -3.10 -12.65
C ASP A 161 14.73 -2.18 -11.47
N PRO A 162 15.67 -1.44 -10.85
CA PRO A 162 15.35 -0.47 -9.80
C PRO A 162 14.42 0.67 -10.26
N ALA A 163 14.26 0.88 -11.57
CA ALA A 163 13.32 1.82 -12.17
C ALA A 163 11.91 1.24 -12.36
N GLU A 164 11.67 0.00 -11.96
CA GLU A 164 10.37 -0.68 -12.02
C GLU A 164 9.88 -1.10 -10.63
N ASN A 165 8.66 -1.63 -10.57
CA ASN A 165 8.12 -2.23 -9.36
C ASN A 165 8.74 -3.60 -9.07
N PHE A 166 8.51 -4.11 -7.87
CA PHE A 166 8.79 -5.51 -7.55
C PHE A 166 7.71 -6.38 -8.20
N ALA A 167 8.07 -7.47 -8.86
CA ALA A 167 7.14 -8.32 -9.60
C ALA A 167 7.18 -9.77 -9.14
N ARG A 168 6.03 -10.46 -9.22
CA ARG A 168 5.88 -11.88 -8.97
C ARG A 168 4.81 -12.47 -9.88
N LEU A 169 5.09 -13.61 -10.50
CA LEU A 169 4.08 -14.44 -11.15
C LEU A 169 3.49 -15.43 -10.13
N VAL A 170 2.17 -15.55 -10.13
CA VAL A 170 1.39 -16.42 -9.23
C VAL A 170 0.62 -17.41 -10.08
N GLU A 171 0.81 -18.70 -9.81
CA GLU A 171 0.00 -19.76 -10.39
C GLU A 171 -1.32 -19.87 -9.61
N LEU A 172 -2.46 -19.76 -10.30
CA LEU A 172 -3.79 -19.95 -9.72
C LEU A 172 -4.34 -21.36 -9.93
N GLY A 173 -3.85 -22.06 -10.96
CA GLY A 173 -4.32 -23.40 -11.33
C GLY A 173 -5.54 -23.41 -12.25
N SER A 174 -6.17 -24.57 -12.37
CA SER A 174 -7.38 -24.79 -13.18
C SER A 174 -8.29 -25.82 -12.47
N PRO A 175 -9.43 -25.38 -11.87
CA PRO A 175 -9.95 -24.01 -11.84
C PRO A 175 -9.05 -23.06 -11.02
N PRO A 176 -9.08 -21.74 -11.30
CA PRO A 176 -8.23 -20.79 -10.61
C PRO A 176 -8.65 -20.58 -9.14
N ASP A 177 -7.68 -20.66 -8.23
CA ASP A 177 -7.84 -20.24 -6.82
C ASP A 177 -7.34 -18.80 -6.63
N THR A 178 -8.25 -17.85 -6.70
CA THR A 178 -7.97 -16.42 -6.52
C THR A 178 -7.55 -16.06 -5.08
N GLY A 179 -7.80 -16.95 -4.12
CA GLY A 179 -7.36 -16.82 -2.73
C GLY A 179 -5.85 -16.71 -2.60
N ILE A 180 -5.11 -17.41 -3.46
CA ILE A 180 -3.63 -17.37 -3.49
C ILE A 180 -3.14 -15.95 -3.76
N ALA A 181 -3.74 -15.27 -4.76
CA ALA A 181 -3.38 -13.89 -5.08
C ALA A 181 -3.82 -12.94 -3.96
N ALA A 182 -5.03 -13.09 -3.43
CA ALA A 182 -5.52 -12.25 -2.33
C ALA A 182 -4.60 -12.32 -1.10
N ASP A 183 -4.19 -13.52 -0.69
CA ASP A 183 -3.31 -13.73 0.46
C ASP A 183 -1.92 -13.12 0.23
N LEU A 184 -1.39 -13.22 -1.01
CA LEU A 184 -0.13 -12.57 -1.39
C LEU A 184 -0.22 -11.04 -1.32
N MET A 185 -1.29 -10.46 -1.87
CA MET A 185 -1.48 -9.01 -1.89
C MET A 185 -1.56 -8.45 -0.47
N LEU A 186 -2.39 -9.08 0.39
CA LEU A 186 -2.57 -8.66 1.78
C LEU A 186 -1.30 -8.88 2.61
N ALA A 187 -0.57 -9.98 2.40
CA ALA A 187 0.72 -10.18 3.03
C ALA A 187 1.72 -9.07 2.70
N ALA A 188 1.79 -8.66 1.43
CA ALA A 188 2.69 -7.58 1.02
C ALA A 188 2.28 -6.22 1.61
N LEU A 189 0.98 -5.91 1.68
CA LEU A 189 0.51 -4.70 2.37
C LEU A 189 0.93 -4.69 3.86
N HIS A 190 0.78 -5.82 4.54
CA HIS A 190 1.12 -5.95 5.96
C HIS A 190 2.63 -5.89 6.20
N ASP A 191 3.38 -6.75 5.51
CA ASP A 191 4.78 -7.03 5.81
C ASP A 191 5.70 -5.92 5.27
N ALA A 192 5.39 -5.34 4.10
CA ALA A 192 6.23 -4.34 3.45
C ALA A 192 5.72 -2.90 3.57
N TYR A 193 4.40 -2.71 3.65
CA TYR A 193 3.79 -1.37 3.69
C TYR A 193 3.23 -0.98 5.04
N GLY A 194 3.26 -1.88 6.02
CA GLY A 194 2.91 -1.56 7.39
C GLY A 194 1.41 -1.55 7.67
N ALA A 195 0.58 -2.11 6.78
CA ALA A 195 -0.85 -2.24 7.03
C ALA A 195 -1.12 -3.16 8.25
N ARG A 196 -2.15 -2.88 9.04
CA ARG A 196 -2.47 -3.55 10.30
C ARG A 196 -3.97 -3.88 10.38
N PRO A 197 -4.37 -4.82 11.26
CA PRO A 197 -5.78 -5.05 11.54
C PRO A 197 -6.50 -3.74 11.91
N GLY A 198 -7.71 -3.55 11.39
CA GLY A 198 -8.49 -2.32 11.52
C GLY A 198 -8.17 -1.21 10.52
N ASP A 199 -7.12 -1.35 9.69
CA ASP A 199 -6.85 -0.39 8.62
C ASP A 199 -7.89 -0.50 7.50
N ILE A 200 -8.32 0.63 6.96
CA ILE A 200 -9.18 0.66 5.77
C ILE A 200 -8.31 0.47 4.52
N LEU A 201 -8.80 -0.32 3.56
CA LEU A 201 -8.14 -0.51 2.26
C LEU A 201 -8.89 0.18 1.13
N ASP A 202 -8.15 0.92 0.31
CA ASP A 202 -8.60 1.37 -1.00
C ASP A 202 -8.45 0.19 -1.99
N ILE A 203 -9.55 -0.17 -2.67
CA ILE A 203 -9.57 -1.27 -3.64
C ILE A 203 -10.12 -0.78 -4.98
N GLU A 204 -9.29 -0.82 -6.01
CA GLU A 204 -9.70 -0.57 -7.40
C GLU A 204 -9.75 -1.89 -8.17
N ALA A 205 -10.92 -2.21 -8.72
CA ALA A 205 -11.16 -3.42 -9.49
C ALA A 205 -12.26 -3.16 -10.53
N PRO A 206 -11.93 -2.69 -11.75
CA PRO A 206 -12.92 -2.22 -12.74
C PRO A 206 -14.03 -3.23 -13.04
N HIS A 207 -13.72 -4.53 -13.02
CA HIS A 207 -14.70 -5.61 -13.18
C HIS A 207 -15.03 -6.37 -11.89
N GLY A 208 -14.43 -6.00 -10.77
CA GLY A 208 -14.64 -6.65 -9.47
C GLY A 208 -15.96 -6.28 -8.79
N GLY A 209 -16.57 -5.16 -9.20
CA GLY A 209 -17.80 -4.66 -8.59
C GLY A 209 -17.63 -4.29 -7.11
N THR A 210 -18.76 -4.13 -6.42
CA THR A 210 -18.82 -3.97 -4.96
C THR A 210 -18.87 -5.36 -4.32
N PRO A 211 -18.07 -5.63 -3.27
CA PRO A 211 -18.10 -6.89 -2.56
C PRO A 211 -19.50 -7.09 -1.97
N GLY A 212 -19.94 -8.33 -1.92
CA GLY A 212 -21.20 -8.72 -1.32
C GLY A 212 -21.25 -8.33 0.16
N ARG A 213 -22.48 -8.17 0.67
CA ARG A 213 -22.75 -7.84 2.09
C ARG A 213 -22.13 -8.86 3.08
N GLY A 214 -21.72 -10.04 2.62
CA GLY A 214 -21.11 -11.10 3.43
C GLY A 214 -19.63 -10.91 3.74
N CYS A 215 -18.93 -9.97 3.10
CA CYS A 215 -17.50 -9.76 3.32
C CYS A 215 -17.14 -8.67 4.33
N GLY A 216 -18.13 -8.11 5.05
CA GLY A 216 -17.90 -7.13 6.12
C GLY A 216 -17.02 -5.97 5.67
N ALA A 217 -17.57 -5.03 4.89
CA ALA A 217 -16.90 -3.74 4.78
C ALA A 217 -17.01 -3.04 6.14
N PRO A 218 -15.92 -2.49 6.72
CA PRO A 218 -16.11 -1.45 7.73
C PRO A 218 -16.87 -0.31 7.04
N GLU A 219 -18.05 0.00 7.56
CA GLU A 219 -18.80 1.16 7.13
C GLU A 219 -17.94 2.40 7.35
N SER A 220 -17.91 3.26 6.33
CA SER A 220 -17.12 4.50 6.30
C SER A 220 -17.54 5.49 7.38
#